data_AF-A0A348B3H5-F1
#
_entry.id   AF-A0A348B3H5-F1
#
_cell.length_a   1.000
_cell.length_b   1.000
_cell.length_c   1.000
_cell.angle_alpha   90.00
_cell.angle_beta   90.00
_cell.angle_gamma   90.00
#
_symmetry.space_group_name_H-M   'P 1'
#
loop_
_entity.id
_entity.type
_entity.pdbx_description
1 polymer ?
#
loop_
_entity_poly.entity_id
_entity_poly.type
_entity_poly.pdbx_seq_one_letter_code
_entity_poly.pdbx_strand_id
1 'polypeptide(L)'
;MTLDDFYSIKNVDGLEIVDSRGNPTIRVFVRTVGGIAAYGDAPAGASKGSREAIEVRDPDRVGGMGVERAVKNVRDYVYPAIRGMDVRDQLAIDHTLIQLDGTPNKSKIGGNVTIATSIAVAKVAAKAQGVELFNYIGGSSANLIPVPLLNVINGGLHGGNKLKVQEFILIPAGFGEFSESLIASVEIYRKLKQVIISKYGKIYSGLGDEGGYSPPWSPWTRPWNSFLQL
;
A
#
# COMPACT_ATOMS: atom_id res chain seq x y z
N MET A 1 32.22 0.73 -20.02
CA MET A 1 30.80 0.64 -19.62
C MET A 1 30.01 0.85 -20.88
N THR A 2 29.39 -0.20 -21.41
CA THR A 2 28.52 -0.06 -22.59
C THR A 2 27.25 0.68 -22.17
N LEU A 3 26.53 1.27 -23.13
CA LEU A 3 25.21 1.87 -22.86
C LEU A 3 24.23 0.86 -22.25
N ASP A 4 24.38 -0.42 -22.57
CA ASP A 4 23.54 -1.51 -22.07
C ASP A 4 23.71 -1.75 -20.56
N ASP A 5 24.91 -1.54 -20.02
CA ASP A 5 25.15 -1.71 -18.58
C ASP A 5 24.48 -0.61 -17.75
N PHE A 6 24.19 0.57 -18.33
CA PHE A 6 23.72 1.75 -17.59
C PHE A 6 22.43 1.49 -16.81
N TYR A 7 21.52 0.70 -17.39
CA TYR A 7 20.22 0.35 -16.79
C TYR A 7 20.25 -0.94 -15.97
N SER A 8 21.38 -1.65 -15.97
CA SER A 8 21.52 -2.89 -15.23
C SER A 8 21.51 -2.66 -13.71
N ILE A 9 20.89 -3.56 -12.96
CA ILE A 9 20.83 -3.51 -11.49
C ILE A 9 22.24 -3.67 -10.92
N LYS A 10 22.70 -2.64 -10.19
CA LYS A 10 23.99 -2.62 -9.50
C LYS A 10 23.88 -3.03 -8.04
N ASN A 11 22.81 -2.63 -7.36
CA ASN A 11 22.60 -2.91 -5.94
C ASN A 11 21.12 -3.03 -5.59
N VAL A 12 20.80 -3.92 -4.67
CA VAL A 12 19.49 -4.05 -4.04
C VAL A 12 19.70 -4.22 -2.53
N ASP A 13 19.00 -3.44 -1.72
CA ASP A 13 19.14 -3.45 -0.26
C ASP A 13 17.78 -3.27 0.43
N GLY A 14 17.65 -3.76 1.66
CA GLY A 14 16.43 -3.71 2.45
C GLY A 14 16.57 -2.88 3.72
N LEU A 15 15.48 -2.28 4.18
CA LEU A 15 15.39 -1.56 5.44
C LEU A 15 14.07 -1.88 6.15
N GLU A 16 14.12 -2.13 7.45
CA GLU A 16 12.93 -2.18 8.30
C GLU A 16 12.45 -0.74 8.55
N ILE A 17 11.19 -0.48 8.21
CA ILE A 17 10.49 0.79 8.44
C ILE A 17 9.21 0.51 9.23
N VAL A 18 8.45 1.55 9.56
CA VAL A 18 7.20 1.44 10.34
C VAL A 18 6.02 1.87 9.47
N ASP A 19 4.94 1.06 9.47
CA ASP A 19 3.70 1.35 8.75
C ASP A 19 2.80 2.36 9.48
N SER A 20 1.65 2.70 8.89
CA SER A 20 0.70 3.67 9.47
C SER A 20 0.08 3.23 10.81
N ARG A 21 0.19 1.95 11.17
CA ARG A 21 -0.32 1.37 12.42
C ARG A 21 0.78 1.13 13.45
N GLY A 22 2.02 1.53 13.15
CA GLY A 22 3.15 1.33 14.04
C GLY A 22 3.80 -0.05 13.94
N ASN A 23 3.42 -0.89 12.97
CA ASN A 23 4.03 -2.21 12.79
C ASN A 23 5.26 -2.14 11.89
N PRO A 24 6.29 -2.97 12.13
CA PRO A 24 7.39 -3.11 11.20
C PRO A 24 6.90 -3.54 9.80
N THR A 25 7.48 -2.96 8.75
CA THR A 25 7.37 -3.43 7.37
C THR A 25 8.70 -3.16 6.65
N ILE A 26 8.83 -3.58 5.40
CA ILE A 26 10.09 -3.42 4.66
C ILE A 26 10.00 -2.34 3.58
N ARG A 27 11.14 -1.67 3.41
CA ARG A 27 11.50 -0.87 2.23
C ARG A 27 12.62 -1.59 1.48
N VAL A 28 12.51 -1.67 0.15
CA VAL A 28 13.58 -2.17 -0.72
C VAL A 28 14.08 -1.04 -1.59
N PHE A 29 15.39 -0.84 -1.61
CA PHE A 29 16.09 0.09 -2.48
C PHE A 29 16.67 -0.65 -3.68
N VAL A 30 16.52 -0.08 -4.88
CA VAL A 30 17.16 -0.58 -6.12
C VAL A 30 17.97 0.55 -6.73
N ARG A 31 19.18 0.24 -7.20
CA ARG A 31 20.06 1.19 -7.89
C ARG A 31 20.67 0.56 -9.14
N THR A 32 20.66 1.28 -10.26
CA THR A 32 21.34 0.87 -11.50
C THR A 32 22.82 1.23 -11.51
N VAL A 33 23.57 0.68 -12.45
CA VAL A 33 24.97 1.06 -12.71
C VAL A 33 25.09 2.54 -13.05
N GLY A 34 24.16 3.08 -13.86
CA GLY A 34 24.03 4.49 -14.21
C GLY A 34 23.63 5.42 -13.05
N GLY A 35 23.40 4.87 -11.85
CA GLY A 35 23.15 5.64 -10.64
C GLY A 35 21.68 6.00 -10.39
N ILE A 36 20.76 5.55 -11.24
CA ILE A 36 19.32 5.74 -11.05
C ILE A 36 18.88 4.89 -9.86
N ALA A 37 18.15 5.50 -8.92
CA ALA A 37 17.70 4.81 -7.72
C ALA A 37 16.28 5.20 -7.32
N ALA A 38 15.58 4.24 -6.73
CA ALA A 38 14.28 4.41 -6.10
C ALA A 38 14.07 3.34 -5.02
N TYR A 39 12.91 3.39 -4.36
CA TYR A 39 12.52 2.41 -3.36
C TYR A 39 11.05 2.03 -3.48
N GLY A 40 10.74 0.82 -3.01
CA GLY A 40 9.38 0.28 -2.86
C GLY A 40 9.15 -0.13 -1.42
N ASP A 41 7.94 0.08 -0.93
CA ASP A 41 7.52 -0.26 0.43
C ASP A 41 6.44 -1.34 0.35
N ALA A 42 6.53 -2.36 1.20
CA ALA A 42 5.46 -3.33 1.34
C ALA A 42 4.36 -2.77 2.24
N PRO A 43 3.11 -2.63 1.77
CA PRO A 43 2.00 -2.40 2.68
C PRO A 43 1.76 -3.66 3.53
N ALA A 44 1.24 -3.49 4.74
CA ALA A 44 0.85 -4.60 5.61
C ALA A 44 -0.66 -4.60 5.83
N GLY A 45 -1.31 -5.74 5.57
CA GLY A 45 -2.75 -5.91 5.78
C GLY A 45 -3.13 -6.19 7.24
N ALA A 46 -4.35 -5.83 7.64
CA ALA A 46 -4.95 -6.26 8.92
C ALA A 46 -5.67 -7.61 8.77
N SER A 47 -6.40 -7.76 7.67
CA SER A 47 -7.18 -8.94 7.33
C SER A 47 -6.38 -9.79 6.34
N LYS A 48 -5.97 -10.99 6.76
CA LYS A 48 -5.21 -11.93 5.92
C LYS A 48 -6.11 -13.04 5.43
N GLY A 49 -6.33 -13.12 4.12
CA GLY A 49 -7.00 -14.24 3.46
C GLY A 49 -6.13 -15.50 3.44
N SER A 50 -6.76 -16.67 3.54
CA SER A 50 -6.07 -17.98 3.55
C SER A 50 -5.30 -18.33 2.26
N ARG A 51 -5.51 -17.56 1.19
CA ARG A 51 -4.87 -17.76 -0.13
C ARG A 51 -3.94 -16.61 -0.53
N GLU A 52 -3.68 -15.66 0.36
CA GLU A 52 -2.79 -14.54 0.09
C GLU A 52 -1.33 -14.96 0.05
N ALA A 53 -0.50 -14.11 -0.58
CA ALA A 53 0.95 -14.23 -0.46
C ALA A 53 1.37 -14.02 1.01
N ILE A 54 2.32 -14.80 1.49
CA ILE A 54 2.72 -14.81 2.89
C ILE A 54 3.82 -13.79 3.13
N GLU A 55 3.57 -12.84 4.03
CA GLU A 55 4.61 -11.98 4.57
C GLU A 55 5.59 -12.78 5.45
N VAL A 56 6.88 -12.58 5.24
CA VAL A 56 7.90 -13.08 6.15
C VAL A 56 7.97 -12.15 7.37
N ARG A 57 7.71 -12.72 8.55
CA ARG A 57 7.75 -12.07 9.86
C ARG A 57 8.70 -12.79 10.82
N ASP A 58 9.10 -12.12 11.89
CA ASP A 58 9.94 -12.65 12.96
C ASP A 58 9.11 -12.85 14.24
N PRO A 59 8.76 -14.11 14.61
CA PRO A 59 7.87 -14.41 15.74
C PRO A 59 8.35 -13.85 17.08
N ASP A 60 9.67 -13.75 17.28
CA ASP A 60 10.28 -13.38 18.56
C ASP A 60 10.50 -11.86 18.70
N ARG A 61 10.14 -11.06 17.68
CA ARG A 61 10.38 -9.60 17.67
C ARG A 61 9.08 -8.82 17.47
N VAL A 62 8.94 -7.73 18.22
CA VAL A 62 7.84 -6.75 18.05
C VAL A 62 6.46 -7.43 18.07
N GLY A 63 6.21 -8.30 19.06
CA GLY A 63 4.95 -9.04 19.16
C GLY A 63 4.66 -9.97 17.98
N GLY A 64 5.70 -10.49 17.32
CA GLY A 64 5.60 -11.35 16.14
C GLY A 64 5.54 -10.60 14.81
N MET A 65 5.73 -9.29 14.81
CA MET A 65 5.61 -8.43 13.62
C MET A 65 6.95 -7.98 13.02
N GLY A 66 8.09 -8.33 13.62
CA GLY A 66 9.43 -8.00 13.09
C GLY A 66 9.64 -8.48 11.66
N VAL A 67 10.53 -7.82 10.90
CA VAL A 67 10.77 -8.12 9.47
C VAL A 67 12.26 -8.17 9.09
N GLU A 68 13.15 -8.39 10.06
CA GLU A 68 14.59 -8.51 9.84
C GLU A 68 14.93 -9.69 8.94
N ARG A 69 14.25 -10.84 9.07
CA ARG A 69 14.44 -11.95 8.11
C ARG A 69 14.07 -11.54 6.69
N ALA A 70 13.01 -10.75 6.53
CA ALA A 70 12.59 -10.25 5.23
C ALA A 70 13.64 -9.28 4.65
N VAL A 71 14.20 -8.38 5.47
CA VAL A 71 15.31 -7.49 5.10
C VAL A 71 16.57 -8.29 4.71
N LYS A 72 16.89 -9.34 5.46
CA LYS A 72 18.01 -10.24 5.14
C LYS A 72 17.79 -10.97 3.81
N ASN A 73 16.56 -11.42 3.55
CA ASN A 73 16.22 -12.08 2.29
C ASN A 73 16.47 -11.19 1.06
N VAL A 74 16.28 -9.86 1.20
CA VAL A 74 16.59 -8.90 0.13
C VAL A 74 18.09 -8.95 -0.23
N ARG A 75 18.97 -8.92 0.78
CA ARG A 75 20.43 -8.88 0.57
C ARG A 75 20.99 -10.22 0.11
N ASP A 76 20.53 -11.30 0.74
CA ASP A 76 21.19 -12.60 0.63
C ASP A 76 20.65 -13.44 -0.53
N TYR A 77 19.41 -13.19 -0.97
CA TYR A 77 18.76 -13.97 -2.03
C TYR A 77 18.33 -13.11 -3.21
N VAL A 78 17.59 -12.02 -2.97
CA VAL A 78 17.04 -11.20 -4.05
C VAL A 78 18.16 -10.50 -4.83
N TYR A 79 19.06 -9.80 -4.13
CA TYR A 79 20.14 -9.07 -4.80
C TYR A 79 21.00 -9.98 -5.71
N PRO A 80 21.54 -11.12 -5.26
CA PRO A 80 22.29 -12.02 -6.13
C PRO A 80 21.49 -12.51 -7.34
N ALA A 81 20.20 -12.75 -7.19
CA ALA A 81 19.35 -13.30 -8.25
C ALA A 81 19.05 -12.30 -9.38
N ILE A 82 18.94 -11.01 -9.08
CA ILE A 82 18.54 -9.98 -10.06
C ILE A 82 19.65 -8.98 -10.42
N ARG A 83 20.82 -9.10 -9.79
CA ARG A 83 21.99 -8.27 -10.13
C ARG A 83 22.33 -8.43 -11.62
N GLY A 84 22.57 -7.30 -12.28
CA GLY A 84 22.92 -7.26 -13.70
C GLY A 84 21.73 -7.36 -14.66
N MET A 85 20.52 -7.65 -14.18
CA MET A 85 19.32 -7.58 -15.01
C MET A 85 18.99 -6.12 -15.35
N ASP A 86 18.45 -5.89 -16.54
CA ASP A 86 17.94 -4.59 -16.94
C ASP A 86 16.64 -4.26 -16.18
N VAL A 87 16.62 -3.15 -15.45
CA VAL A 87 15.43 -2.71 -14.69
C VAL A 87 14.18 -2.51 -15.55
N ARG A 88 14.35 -2.28 -16.87
CA ARG A 88 13.24 -2.08 -17.81
C ARG A 88 12.50 -3.39 -18.12
N ASP A 89 13.11 -4.54 -17.88
CA ASP A 89 12.47 -5.85 -18.05
C ASP A 89 11.77 -6.31 -16.76
N GLN A 90 10.68 -5.61 -16.44
CA GLN A 90 9.88 -5.86 -15.24
C GLN A 90 9.40 -7.33 -15.16
N LEU A 91 8.95 -7.89 -16.29
CA LEU A 91 8.45 -9.26 -16.34
C LEU A 91 9.55 -10.26 -16.03
N ALA A 92 10.74 -10.14 -16.63
CA ALA A 92 11.85 -11.03 -16.33
C ALA A 92 12.23 -10.96 -14.85
N ILE A 93 12.30 -9.75 -14.27
CA ILE A 93 12.64 -9.57 -12.86
C ILE A 93 11.58 -10.22 -11.95
N ASP A 94 10.30 -9.94 -12.17
CA ASP A 94 9.22 -10.52 -11.37
C ASP A 94 9.17 -12.05 -11.51
N HIS A 95 9.42 -12.60 -12.69
CA HIS A 95 9.55 -14.04 -12.90
C HIS A 95 10.74 -14.63 -12.12
N THR A 96 11.90 -13.97 -12.14
CA THR A 96 13.06 -14.38 -11.34
C THR A 96 12.72 -14.38 -9.85
N LEU A 97 12.01 -13.37 -9.34
CA LEU A 97 11.58 -13.33 -7.93
C LEU A 97 10.60 -14.47 -7.58
N ILE A 98 9.66 -14.77 -8.47
CA ILE A 98 8.70 -15.87 -8.30
C ILE A 98 9.42 -17.22 -8.30
N GLN A 99 10.34 -17.44 -9.24
CA GLN A 99 11.12 -18.68 -9.33
C GLN A 99 12.07 -18.85 -8.16
N LEU A 100 12.72 -17.77 -7.72
CA LEU A 100 13.62 -17.74 -6.56
C LEU A 100 12.89 -18.19 -5.29
N ASP A 101 11.65 -17.73 -5.09
CA ASP A 101 10.83 -18.20 -3.97
C ASP A 101 10.38 -19.66 -4.18
N GLY A 102 9.88 -19.98 -5.37
CA GLY A 102 9.49 -21.34 -5.75
C GLY A 102 8.28 -21.90 -5.01
N THR A 103 7.51 -21.08 -4.27
CA THR A 103 6.24 -21.47 -3.67
C THR A 103 5.06 -20.70 -4.28
N PRO A 104 3.85 -21.28 -4.33
CA PRO A 104 2.68 -20.60 -4.88
C PRO A 104 2.31 -19.29 -4.16
N ASN A 105 2.63 -19.19 -2.87
CA ASN A 105 2.23 -18.09 -1.99
C ASN A 105 3.42 -17.27 -1.46
N LYS A 106 4.60 -17.37 -2.07
CA LYS A 106 5.78 -16.55 -1.73
C LYS A 106 6.27 -16.73 -0.28
N SER A 107 6.10 -17.91 0.30
CA SER A 107 6.34 -18.13 1.73
C SER A 107 7.81 -18.32 2.12
N LYS A 108 8.74 -18.48 1.16
CA LYS A 108 10.17 -18.67 1.48
C LYS A 108 10.91 -17.34 1.54
N ILE A 109 10.78 -16.53 0.50
CA ILE A 109 11.39 -15.20 0.38
C ILE A 109 10.50 -14.14 1.03
N GLY A 110 9.18 -14.27 0.89
CA GLY A 110 8.19 -13.38 1.46
C GLY A 110 7.47 -12.52 0.42
N GLY A 111 6.13 -12.52 0.47
CA GLY A 111 5.29 -11.66 -0.36
C GLY A 111 5.61 -10.18 -0.17
N ASN A 112 5.93 -9.76 1.06
CA ASN A 112 6.41 -8.41 1.38
C ASN A 112 7.74 -8.09 0.66
N VAL A 113 8.70 -9.03 0.63
CA VAL A 113 9.96 -8.89 -0.12
C VAL A 113 9.70 -8.74 -1.60
N THR A 114 8.93 -9.65 -2.19
CA THR A 114 8.66 -9.63 -3.63
C THR A 114 7.97 -8.34 -4.08
N ILE A 115 6.92 -7.89 -3.38
CA ILE A 115 6.17 -6.70 -3.80
C ILE A 115 6.99 -5.41 -3.62
N ALA A 116 7.75 -5.28 -2.53
CA ALA A 116 8.59 -4.11 -2.29
C ALA A 116 9.71 -4.01 -3.36
N THR A 117 10.34 -5.13 -3.71
CA THR A 117 11.33 -5.17 -4.80
C THR A 117 10.69 -4.83 -6.13
N SER A 118 9.56 -5.45 -6.47
CA SER A 118 8.85 -5.21 -7.74
C SER A 118 8.49 -3.73 -7.94
N ILE A 119 7.95 -3.08 -6.90
CA ILE A 119 7.65 -1.63 -6.92
C ILE A 119 8.91 -0.79 -7.06
N ALA A 120 10.00 -1.14 -6.36
CA ALA A 120 11.26 -0.41 -6.45
C ALA A 120 11.82 -0.45 -7.88
N VAL A 121 11.80 -1.62 -8.53
CA VAL A 121 12.22 -1.82 -9.91
C VAL A 121 11.39 -0.98 -10.87
N ALA A 122 10.06 -1.04 -10.79
CA ALA A 122 9.17 -0.25 -11.65
C ALA A 122 9.45 1.26 -11.54
N LYS A 123 9.70 1.77 -10.32
CA LYS A 123 10.07 3.17 -10.11
C LYS A 123 11.44 3.52 -10.67
N VAL A 124 12.43 2.62 -10.56
CA VAL A 124 13.75 2.84 -11.17
C VAL A 124 13.64 2.83 -12.70
N ALA A 125 12.84 1.94 -13.27
CA ALA A 125 12.63 1.82 -14.71
C ALA A 125 11.89 3.03 -15.30
N ALA A 126 10.86 3.54 -14.62
CA ALA A 126 10.18 4.78 -15.01
C ALA A 126 11.16 5.96 -15.06
N LYS A 127 11.99 6.12 -14.01
CA LYS A 127 13.05 7.14 -13.97
C LYS A 127 14.10 6.93 -15.07
N ALA A 128 14.46 5.68 -15.36
CA ALA A 128 15.40 5.33 -16.41
C ALA A 128 14.93 5.75 -17.81
N GLN A 129 13.62 5.70 -18.04
CA GLN A 129 12.98 6.13 -19.29
C GLN A 129 12.59 7.62 -19.29
N GLY A 130 12.77 8.33 -18.17
CA GLY A 130 12.40 9.75 -18.07
C GLY A 130 10.89 9.99 -18.09
N VAL A 131 10.09 9.03 -17.62
CA VAL A 131 8.62 9.13 -17.59
C VAL A 131 8.08 8.99 -16.17
N GLU A 132 6.87 9.51 -15.95
CA GLU A 132 6.12 9.30 -14.72
C GLU A 132 5.75 7.83 -14.51
N LEU A 133 5.66 7.38 -13.26
CA LEU A 133 5.40 5.97 -12.93
C LEU A 133 4.07 5.46 -13.53
N PHE A 134 3.02 6.29 -13.51
CA PHE A 134 1.72 5.89 -14.06
C PHE A 134 1.79 5.69 -15.59
N ASN A 135 2.61 6.48 -16.30
CA ASN A 135 2.85 6.30 -17.73
C ASN A 135 3.70 5.05 -18.01
N TYR A 136 4.66 4.73 -17.14
CA TYR A 136 5.44 3.48 -17.25
C TYR A 136 4.54 2.24 -17.07
N ILE A 137 3.61 2.27 -16.13
CA ILE A 137 2.72 1.14 -15.83
C ILE A 137 1.58 1.02 -16.86
N GLY A 138 0.89 2.13 -17.16
CA GLY A 138 -0.32 2.13 -18.00
C GLY A 138 -0.07 2.46 -19.48
N GLY A 139 1.18 2.75 -19.85
CA GLY A 139 1.54 3.20 -21.20
C GLY A 139 1.08 4.63 -21.49
N SER A 140 1.23 5.05 -22.75
CA SER A 140 0.90 6.40 -23.22
C SER A 140 -0.60 6.75 -23.12
N SER A 141 -1.46 5.75 -22.93
CA SER A 141 -2.91 5.93 -22.78
C SER A 141 -3.35 6.03 -21.31
N ALA A 142 -2.41 6.08 -20.35
CA ALA A 142 -2.71 6.23 -18.93
C ALA A 142 -3.20 7.65 -18.60
N ASN A 143 -4.47 7.93 -18.88
CA ASN A 143 -5.09 9.25 -18.74
C ASN A 143 -6.40 9.25 -17.93
N LEU A 144 -6.76 8.12 -17.33
CA LEU A 144 -7.95 7.99 -16.49
C LEU A 144 -7.60 8.21 -15.02
N ILE A 145 -8.34 9.09 -14.36
CA ILE A 145 -8.26 9.30 -12.91
C ILE A 145 -9.45 8.56 -12.27
N PRO A 146 -9.22 7.68 -11.27
CA PRO A 146 -10.30 6.92 -10.65
C PRO A 146 -11.18 7.81 -9.76
N VAL A 147 -12.47 7.47 -9.69
CA VAL A 147 -13.38 8.05 -8.66
C VAL A 147 -12.91 7.55 -7.29
N PRO A 148 -12.64 8.44 -6.32
CA PRO A 148 -12.17 8.01 -5.02
C PRO A 148 -13.29 7.30 -4.24
N LEU A 149 -12.96 6.16 -3.64
CA LEU A 149 -13.82 5.43 -2.71
C LEU A 149 -13.30 5.70 -1.29
N LEU A 150 -13.98 6.61 -0.58
CA LEU A 150 -13.46 7.16 0.68
C LEU A 150 -14.16 6.51 1.87
N ASN A 151 -13.43 5.69 2.62
CA ASN A 151 -13.95 5.14 3.87
C ASN A 151 -14.06 6.23 4.94
N VAL A 152 -15.29 6.57 5.33
CA VAL A 152 -15.56 7.68 6.26
C VAL A 152 -16.10 7.22 7.61
N ILE A 153 -16.63 5.99 7.70
CA ILE A 153 -17.12 5.39 8.95
C ILE A 153 -16.73 3.92 8.99
N ASN A 154 -16.13 3.54 10.11
CA ASN A 154 -15.69 2.18 10.38
C ASN A 154 -16.71 1.46 11.25
N GLY A 155 -16.90 0.17 10.95
CA GLY A 155 -17.59 -0.81 11.77
C GLY A 155 -16.85 -2.15 11.73
N GLY A 156 -17.51 -3.21 12.15
CA GLY A 156 -16.89 -4.55 12.18
C GLY A 156 -15.61 -4.58 13.01
N LEU A 157 -14.60 -5.31 12.54
CA LEU A 157 -13.30 -5.45 13.23
C LEU A 157 -12.46 -4.15 13.22
N HIS A 158 -12.75 -3.24 12.31
CA HIS A 158 -12.02 -1.97 12.16
C HIS A 158 -12.68 -0.84 12.97
N GLY A 159 -13.83 -1.09 13.60
CA GLY A 159 -14.59 -0.11 14.38
C GLY A 159 -14.78 -0.54 15.84
N GLY A 160 -14.71 0.42 16.77
CA GLY A 160 -15.01 0.19 18.19
C GLY A 160 -16.51 0.16 18.53
N ASN A 161 -17.38 -0.05 17.54
CA ASN A 161 -18.84 0.07 17.65
C ASN A 161 -19.55 -1.25 17.35
N LYS A 162 -20.89 -1.23 17.32
CA LYS A 162 -21.71 -2.43 17.09
C LYS A 162 -22.16 -2.58 15.63
N LEU A 163 -21.61 -1.81 14.70
CA LEU A 163 -21.94 -1.95 13.28
C LEU A 163 -21.37 -3.26 12.74
N LYS A 164 -22.17 -4.01 11.98
CA LYS A 164 -21.72 -5.25 11.34
C LYS A 164 -20.99 -5.01 10.02
N VAL A 165 -21.32 -3.94 9.31
CA VAL A 165 -20.66 -3.53 8.07
C VAL A 165 -19.33 -2.88 8.43
N GLN A 166 -18.25 -3.29 7.77
CA GLN A 166 -16.89 -2.86 8.09
C GLN A 166 -16.60 -1.43 7.65
N GLU A 167 -17.03 -1.06 6.44
CA GLU A 167 -16.67 0.20 5.80
C GLU A 167 -17.91 0.85 5.20
N PHE A 168 -18.10 2.13 5.50
CA PHE A 168 -19.10 2.96 4.84
C PHE A 168 -18.37 3.97 3.95
N ILE A 169 -18.49 3.74 2.65
CA ILE A 169 -17.75 4.45 1.63
C ILE A 169 -18.55 5.63 1.10
N LEU A 170 -17.92 6.81 1.07
CA LEU A 170 -18.37 7.98 0.34
C LEU A 170 -17.82 7.92 -1.10
N ILE A 171 -18.71 8.13 -2.08
CA ILE A 171 -18.38 8.06 -3.51
C ILE A 171 -18.82 9.37 -4.18
N PRO A 172 -17.91 10.31 -4.46
CA PRO A 172 -18.21 11.58 -5.11
C PRO A 172 -18.25 11.44 -6.65
N ALA A 173 -19.15 10.60 -7.18
CA ALA A 173 -19.18 10.27 -8.61
C ALA A 173 -19.75 11.37 -9.52
N GLY A 174 -20.33 12.44 -8.96
CA GLY A 174 -21.02 13.50 -9.72
C GLY A 174 -20.14 14.66 -10.19
N PHE A 175 -18.82 14.62 -9.95
CA PHE A 175 -17.91 15.72 -10.26
C PHE A 175 -17.19 15.51 -11.61
N GLY A 176 -16.91 16.60 -12.31
CA GLY A 176 -16.17 16.58 -13.58
C GLY A 176 -14.65 16.45 -13.38
N GLU A 177 -14.14 16.87 -12.22
CA GLU A 177 -12.71 16.83 -11.89
C GLU A 177 -12.45 16.09 -10.57
N PHE A 178 -11.32 15.37 -10.51
CA PHE A 178 -10.90 14.66 -9.30
C PHE A 178 -10.67 15.61 -8.12
N SER A 179 -10.03 16.76 -8.37
CA SER A 179 -9.79 17.83 -7.39
C SER A 179 -11.07 18.28 -6.70
N GLU A 180 -12.11 18.59 -7.48
CA GLU A 180 -13.43 18.98 -6.98
C GLU A 180 -14.07 17.86 -6.16
N SER A 181 -14.03 16.62 -6.67
CA SER A 181 -14.57 15.43 -5.99
C SER A 181 -13.93 15.21 -4.62
N LEU A 182 -12.61 15.45 -4.52
CA LEU A 182 -11.84 15.27 -3.30
C LEU A 182 -12.15 16.39 -2.29
N ILE A 183 -12.19 17.65 -2.75
CA ILE A 183 -12.50 18.79 -1.87
C ILE A 183 -13.92 18.66 -1.29
N ALA A 184 -14.92 18.35 -2.12
CA ALA A 184 -16.28 18.12 -1.65
C ALA A 184 -16.34 16.98 -0.61
N SER A 185 -15.58 15.91 -0.84
CA SER A 185 -15.50 14.80 0.10
C SER A 185 -14.85 15.18 1.44
N VAL A 186 -13.81 16.03 1.41
CA VAL A 186 -13.18 16.57 2.62
C VAL A 186 -14.17 17.43 3.42
N GLU A 187 -15.00 18.23 2.76
CA GLU A 187 -16.03 19.02 3.41
C GLU A 187 -17.08 18.13 4.09
N ILE A 188 -17.58 17.11 3.38
CA ILE A 188 -18.52 16.12 3.92
C ILE A 188 -17.91 15.41 5.13
N TYR A 189 -16.65 14.98 5.05
CA TYR A 189 -15.93 14.32 6.14
C TYR A 189 -15.76 15.24 7.38
N ARG A 190 -15.49 16.54 7.17
CA ARG A 190 -15.42 17.53 8.25
C ARG A 190 -16.78 17.79 8.88
N LYS A 191 -17.85 17.93 8.09
CA LYS A 191 -19.22 18.08 8.60
C LYS A 191 -19.66 16.83 9.37
N LEU A 192 -19.33 15.64 8.88
CA LEU A 192 -19.61 14.37 9.55
C LEU A 192 -18.99 14.34 10.95
N LYS A 193 -17.74 14.81 11.09
CA LYS A 193 -17.10 14.97 12.40
C LYS A 193 -17.96 15.81 13.34
N GLN A 194 -18.44 16.96 12.88
CA GLN A 194 -19.27 17.86 13.69
C GLN A 194 -20.59 17.21 14.09
N VAL A 195 -21.26 16.52 13.17
CA VAL A 195 -22.50 15.77 13.46
C VAL A 195 -22.25 14.71 14.54
N ILE A 196 -21.12 13.99 14.46
CA ILE A 196 -20.74 12.98 15.47
C ILE A 196 -20.50 13.64 16.82
N ILE A 197 -19.72 14.74 16.86
CA ILE A 197 -19.41 15.46 18.10
C ILE A 197 -20.67 16.03 18.74
N SER A 198 -21.56 16.66 17.95
CA SER A 198 -22.79 17.25 18.46
C SER A 198 -23.76 16.21 19.01
N LYS A 199 -23.84 15.02 18.40
CA LYS A 199 -24.79 13.97 18.82
C LYS A 199 -24.26 13.06 19.93
N TYR A 200 -22.97 12.73 19.92
CA TYR A 200 -22.41 11.70 20.79
C TYR A 200 -21.29 12.23 21.69
N GLY A 201 -20.74 13.40 21.40
CA GLY A 201 -19.64 14.00 22.15
C GLY A 201 -18.27 13.81 21.48
N LYS A 202 -17.31 14.65 21.92
CA LYS A 202 -15.97 14.76 21.32
C LYS A 202 -15.18 13.44 21.34
N ILE A 203 -15.40 12.59 22.34
CA ILE A 203 -14.70 11.32 22.51
C ILE A 203 -14.93 10.35 21.33
N TYR A 204 -16.04 10.47 20.60
CA TYR A 204 -16.36 9.62 19.45
C TYR A 204 -15.84 10.14 18.11
N SER A 205 -15.03 11.21 18.14
CA SER A 205 -14.36 11.74 16.94
C SER A 205 -12.97 11.15 16.70
N GLY A 206 -12.60 10.12 17.45
CA GLY A 206 -11.40 9.31 17.19
C GLY A 206 -11.50 8.59 15.84
N LEU A 207 -10.34 8.36 15.23
CA LEU A 207 -10.22 7.75 13.90
C LEU A 207 -9.74 6.30 14.05
N GLY A 208 -10.21 5.42 13.18
CA GLY A 208 -9.62 4.08 13.02
C GLY A 208 -8.43 4.08 12.05
N ASP A 209 -7.91 2.89 11.77
CA ASP A 209 -6.68 2.67 10.97
C ASP A 209 -6.71 3.34 9.58
N GLU A 210 -7.88 3.43 8.96
CA GLU A 210 -8.08 4.01 7.63
C GLU A 210 -8.57 5.47 7.66
N GLY A 211 -8.63 6.09 8.84
CA GLY A 211 -9.09 7.47 9.00
C GLY A 211 -10.60 7.65 9.13
N GLY A 212 -11.41 6.59 8.97
CA GLY A 212 -12.86 6.63 9.22
C GLY A 212 -13.20 6.83 10.71
N TYR A 213 -14.36 7.44 10.99
CA TYR A 213 -14.87 7.60 12.37
C TYR A 213 -15.53 6.31 12.89
N SER A 214 -15.52 6.10 14.20
CA SER A 214 -16.23 4.97 14.85
C SER A 214 -17.29 5.47 15.86
N PRO A 215 -18.39 6.08 15.39
CA PRO A 215 -19.44 6.55 16.28
C PRO A 215 -20.14 5.36 16.99
N PRO A 216 -20.80 5.59 18.14
CA PRO A 216 -21.39 4.52 18.96
C PRO A 216 -22.73 4.03 18.37
N TRP A 217 -22.69 3.58 17.12
CA TRP A 217 -23.86 3.16 16.37
C TRP A 217 -24.16 1.68 16.56
N SER A 218 -25.44 1.35 16.45
CA SER A 218 -25.97 -0.01 16.58
C SER A 218 -26.23 -0.62 15.20
N PRO A 219 -26.43 -1.96 15.10
CA PRO A 219 -26.80 -2.60 13.84
C PRO A 219 -28.10 -2.05 13.21
N TRP A 220 -28.96 -1.44 14.02
CA TRP A 220 -30.24 -0.85 13.59
C TRP A 220 -30.13 0.62 13.25
N THR A 221 -29.00 1.25 13.60
CA THR A 221 -28.70 2.60 13.18
C THR A 221 -28.63 2.59 11.66
N ARG A 222 -29.23 3.60 11.05
CA ARG A 222 -29.19 3.85 9.61
C ARG A 222 -28.17 4.95 9.34
N PRO A 223 -26.87 4.64 9.17
CA PRO A 223 -25.82 5.59 8.83
C PRO A 223 -26.21 6.65 7.80
N TRP A 224 -26.95 6.23 6.76
CA TRP A 224 -27.50 7.08 5.70
C TRP A 224 -28.36 8.24 6.22
N ASN A 225 -29.07 8.10 7.33
CA ASN A 225 -29.83 9.21 7.90
C ASN A 225 -28.93 10.33 8.43
N SER A 226 -27.70 10.01 8.86
CA SER A 226 -26.72 11.04 9.23
C SER A 226 -26.05 11.65 8.00
N PHE A 227 -25.89 10.88 6.92
CA PHE A 227 -25.37 11.39 5.64
C PHE A 227 -26.36 12.34 4.94
N LEU A 228 -27.67 12.12 5.07
CA LEU A 228 -28.72 13.03 4.54
C LEU A 228 -28.77 14.40 5.23
N GLN A 229 -28.02 14.58 6.32
CA GLN A 229 -27.92 15.85 7.07
C GLN A 229 -26.64 16.65 6.71
N LEU A 230 -25.82 16.17 5.78
CA LEU A 230 -24.53 16.77 5.38
C LEU A 230 -24.66 17.61 4.11
#